data_AF-R9K5T3-F1
#
_entry.id   AF-R9K5T3-F1
#
_cell.length_a   1.000
_cell.length_b   1.000
_cell.length_c   1.000
_cell.angle_alpha   90.00
_cell.angle_beta   90.00
_cell.angle_gamma   90.00
#
_symmetry.space_group_name_H-M   'P 1'
#
loop_
_entity.id
_entity.type
_entity.pdbx_description
1 polymer ?
#
loop_
_entity_poly.entity_id
_entity_poly.type
_entity_poly.pdbx_seq_one_letter_code
_entity_poly.pdbx_strand_id
1 'polypeptide(L)'
;MVMFKLNKLFTVISGICVSITLFGGIKHNDSYDIKKMNIQQEIDDYMMHFIELYSGSAMDESNALINIEKLEVEFDDGRNTGTLVKYSDKNNSYLRYQINLYGETNNVTIDYYLCNNFVLISRQINYYSSWILTEGWDDVLYNEIDKWIIWNDNVYNFLGDGQLIQIEKEQLDVPMLDEVEDIGG
;
A
#
# COMPACT_ATOMS: atom_id res chain seq x y z
N MET A 1 -6.71 23.94 11.54
CA MET A 1 -5.41 23.25 11.64
C MET A 1 -5.55 22.17 12.71
N VAL A 2 -6.11 21.03 12.31
CA VAL A 2 -6.28 19.88 13.20
C VAL A 2 -5.07 18.99 12.97
N MET A 3 -4.26 18.88 14.02
CA MET A 3 -3.04 18.09 14.05
C MET A 3 -3.45 16.63 14.25
N PHE A 4 -3.23 15.78 13.26
CA PHE A 4 -3.49 14.34 13.37
C PHE A 4 -2.48 13.72 14.35
N LYS A 5 -2.99 13.09 15.40
CA LYS A 5 -2.21 12.24 16.31
C LYS A 5 -2.86 10.85 16.27
N LEU A 6 -2.21 9.90 15.58
CA LEU A 6 -2.47 8.48 15.77
C LEU A 6 -2.11 8.12 17.21
N ASN A 7 -3.12 7.91 18.06
CA ASN A 7 -2.93 7.41 19.41
C ASN A 7 -2.96 5.89 19.39
N LYS A 8 -1.82 5.28 19.77
CA LYS A 8 -1.63 3.85 20.04
C LYS A 8 -2.77 3.29 20.93
N LEU A 9 -3.27 2.10 20.58
CA LEU A 9 -3.92 1.24 21.56
C LEU A 9 -3.50 -0.23 21.37
N PHE A 10 -2.53 -0.64 22.18
CA PHE A 10 -2.26 -2.06 22.46
C PHE A 10 -3.42 -2.63 23.26
N THR A 11 -3.99 -3.75 22.82
CA THR A 11 -4.70 -4.69 23.70
C THR A 11 -4.17 -6.10 23.46
N VAL A 12 -3.43 -6.60 24.45
CA VAL A 12 -2.94 -7.97 24.55
C VAL A 12 -4.13 -8.89 24.85
N ILE A 13 -4.40 -9.88 24.00
CA ILE A 13 -5.15 -11.09 24.40
C ILE A 13 -4.41 -12.31 23.89
N SER A 14 -3.88 -13.08 24.85
CA SER A 14 -3.28 -14.39 24.67
C SER A 14 -4.33 -15.43 24.27
N GLY A 15 -4.06 -16.21 23.23
CA GLY A 15 -4.85 -17.38 22.88
C GLY A 15 -4.13 -18.24 21.86
N ILE A 16 -3.45 -19.29 22.33
CA ILE A 16 -2.83 -20.31 21.48
C ILE A 16 -3.91 -20.96 20.61
N CYS A 17 -3.81 -20.84 19.29
CA CYS A 17 -4.45 -21.77 18.36
C CYS A 17 -3.46 -22.14 17.26
N VAL A 18 -2.99 -23.38 17.32
CA VAL A 18 -2.18 -24.02 16.29
C VAL A 18 -3.09 -24.33 15.11
N SER A 19 -2.83 -23.67 13.98
CA SER A 19 -3.39 -24.03 12.68
C SER A 19 -2.27 -24.01 11.65
N ILE A 20 -1.80 -25.19 11.27
CA ILE A 20 -0.87 -25.37 10.16
C ILE A 20 -1.70 -25.31 8.88
N THR A 21 -1.48 -24.27 8.07
CA THR A 21 -1.80 -24.28 6.64
C THR A 21 -0.60 -23.75 5.88
N LEU A 22 -0.01 -24.63 5.07
CA LEU A 22 1.05 -24.33 4.11
C LEU A 22 0.56 -23.21 3.17
N PHE A 23 1.21 -22.06 3.20
CA PHE A 23 1.32 -21.19 2.03
C PHE A 23 2.79 -21.19 1.58
N GLY A 24 3.00 -21.70 0.38
CA GLY A 24 4.30 -21.68 -0.30
C GLY A 24 4.61 -20.25 -0.73
N GLY A 25 5.13 -19.45 0.20
CA GLY A 25 5.91 -18.24 -0.11
C GLY A 25 7.36 -18.66 -0.35
N ILE A 26 7.94 -18.16 -1.43
CA ILE A 26 9.30 -18.44 -1.88
C ILE A 26 10.29 -18.24 -0.72
N LYS A 27 10.99 -19.32 -0.34
CA LYS A 27 12.20 -19.20 0.47
C LYS A 27 13.30 -18.62 -0.41
N HIS A 28 13.69 -17.38 -0.18
CA HIS A 28 15.08 -16.97 -0.34
C HIS A 28 15.57 -16.38 0.97
N ASN A 29 16.27 -17.22 1.72
CA ASN A 29 16.98 -16.83 2.93
C ASN A 29 18.39 -16.40 2.52
N ASP A 30 18.47 -15.29 1.81
CA ASP A 30 19.71 -14.57 1.60
C ASP A 30 19.57 -13.25 2.35
N SER A 31 20.42 -13.08 3.38
CA SER A 31 20.62 -11.79 4.04
C SER A 31 21.24 -10.82 3.04
N TYR A 32 20.43 -10.33 2.10
CA TYR A 32 20.81 -9.24 1.22
C TYR A 32 21.10 -8.03 2.10
N ASP A 33 22.10 -7.24 1.74
CA ASP A 33 22.38 -5.98 2.43
C ASP A 33 21.65 -4.91 1.62
N ILE A 34 20.76 -4.14 2.25
CA ILE A 34 20.05 -3.04 1.57
C ILE A 34 21.03 -2.05 0.93
N LYS A 35 22.26 -1.95 1.44
CA LYS A 35 23.35 -1.15 0.84
C LYS A 35 23.83 -1.64 -0.53
N LYS A 36 23.53 -2.89 -0.90
CA LYS A 36 23.84 -3.49 -2.20
C LYS A 36 22.64 -3.52 -3.15
N MET A 37 21.45 -3.23 -2.65
CA MET A 37 20.22 -3.25 -3.43
C MET A 37 20.06 -1.92 -4.18
N ASN A 38 19.96 -1.97 -5.51
CA ASN A 38 19.55 -0.81 -6.28
C ASN A 38 18.02 -0.71 -6.25
N ILE A 39 17.49 -0.20 -5.12
CA ILE A 39 16.05 -0.12 -4.87
C ILE A 39 15.30 0.60 -5.97
N GLN A 40 15.89 1.68 -6.51
CA GLN A 40 15.25 2.42 -7.59
C GLN A 40 15.06 1.53 -8.82
N GLN A 41 16.08 0.77 -9.20
CA GLN A 41 15.99 -0.17 -10.32
C GLN A 41 14.98 -1.29 -10.05
N GLU A 42 14.92 -1.83 -8.83
CA GLU A 42 13.95 -2.87 -8.48
C GLU A 42 12.50 -2.34 -8.50
N ILE A 43 12.28 -1.09 -8.09
CA ILE A 43 10.99 -0.41 -8.26
C ILE A 43 10.69 -0.25 -9.75
N ASP A 44 11.64 0.23 -10.54
CA ASP A 44 11.45 0.47 -11.98
C ASP A 44 11.16 -0.85 -12.72
N ASP A 45 11.86 -1.93 -12.38
CA ASP A 45 11.66 -3.27 -12.93
C ASP A 45 10.30 -3.84 -12.53
N TYR A 46 9.90 -3.69 -11.26
CA TYR A 46 8.55 -4.08 -10.82
C TYR A 46 7.48 -3.29 -11.58
N MET A 47 7.61 -1.97 -11.70
CA MET A 47 6.62 -1.12 -12.37
C MET A 47 6.54 -1.45 -13.86
N MET A 48 7.69 -1.66 -14.51
CA MET A 48 7.74 -2.07 -15.91
C MET A 48 7.07 -3.43 -16.11
N HIS A 49 7.38 -4.41 -15.26
CA HIS A 49 6.75 -5.72 -15.31
C HIS A 49 5.24 -5.66 -15.07
N PHE A 50 4.80 -4.86 -14.08
CA PHE A 50 3.40 -4.62 -13.79
C PHE A 50 2.70 -3.98 -14.99
N ILE A 51 3.31 -2.99 -15.64
CA ILE A 51 2.78 -2.33 -16.84
C ILE A 51 2.73 -3.30 -18.04
N GLU A 52 3.79 -4.07 -18.27
CA GLU A 52 3.86 -5.07 -19.34
C GLU A 52 2.76 -6.13 -19.20
N LEU A 53 2.55 -6.62 -17.98
CA LEU A 53 1.54 -7.62 -17.70
C LEU A 53 0.12 -7.05 -17.67
N TYR A 54 -0.06 -5.80 -17.24
CA TYR A 54 -1.37 -5.32 -16.78
C TYR A 54 -1.76 -3.90 -17.26
N SER A 55 -1.03 -3.26 -18.17
CA SER A 55 -1.47 -1.97 -18.75
C SER A 55 -2.66 -2.11 -19.69
N GLY A 56 -3.45 -1.03 -19.83
CA GLY A 56 -4.70 -1.01 -20.61
C GLY A 56 -4.60 -1.39 -22.09
N SER A 57 -3.40 -1.41 -22.68
CA SER A 57 -3.15 -1.95 -24.03
C SER A 57 -2.93 -3.47 -24.07
N ALA A 58 -2.52 -4.08 -22.95
CA ALA A 58 -2.44 -5.53 -22.77
C ALA A 58 -3.75 -6.13 -22.22
N MET A 59 -4.60 -5.29 -21.63
CA MET A 59 -5.97 -5.61 -21.21
C MET A 59 -6.95 -5.53 -22.39
N ASP A 60 -6.85 -6.46 -23.34
CA ASP A 60 -8.02 -6.84 -24.12
C ASP A 60 -9.06 -7.42 -23.14
N GLU A 61 -10.32 -6.96 -23.21
CA GLU A 61 -11.44 -7.41 -22.35
C GLU A 61 -11.62 -8.94 -22.38
N SER A 62 -11.02 -9.62 -23.37
CA SER A 62 -11.01 -11.06 -23.53
C SER A 62 -10.00 -11.83 -22.65
N ASN A 63 -9.07 -11.16 -21.96
CA ASN A 63 -8.01 -11.85 -21.19
C ASN A 63 -7.60 -11.11 -19.90
N ALA A 64 -8.52 -10.97 -18.95
CA ALA A 64 -8.22 -10.38 -17.64
C ALA A 64 -7.17 -11.23 -16.89
N LEU A 65 -5.91 -10.78 -16.87
CA LEU A 65 -4.81 -11.40 -16.13
C LEU A 65 -4.83 -11.07 -14.62
N ILE A 66 -5.73 -10.18 -14.20
CA ILE A 66 -5.90 -9.75 -12.81
C ILE A 66 -7.33 -9.97 -12.33
N ASN A 67 -7.44 -10.30 -11.05
CA ASN A 67 -8.67 -10.18 -10.29
C ASN A 67 -8.61 -8.90 -9.46
N ILE A 68 -9.72 -8.16 -9.42
CA ILE A 68 -9.87 -6.94 -8.63
C ILE A 68 -11.01 -7.15 -7.65
N GLU A 69 -10.70 -7.08 -6.36
CA GLU A 69 -11.67 -7.09 -5.28
C GLU A 69 -11.76 -5.70 -4.67
N LYS A 70 -12.99 -5.21 -4.43
CA LYS A 70 -13.24 -3.92 -3.80
C LYS A 70 -14.10 -4.11 -2.56
N LEU A 71 -13.62 -3.58 -1.44
CA LEU A 71 -14.24 -3.67 -0.13
C LEU A 71 -14.41 -2.25 0.41
N GLU A 72 -15.61 -1.91 0.87
CA GLU A 72 -15.80 -0.71 1.68
C GLU A 72 -15.25 -0.97 3.08
N VAL A 73 -14.44 -0.04 3.59
CA VAL A 73 -13.74 -0.19 4.86
C VAL A 73 -13.94 1.07 5.68
N GLU A 74 -14.35 0.92 6.92
CA GLU A 74 -14.36 2.02 7.88
C GLU A 74 -13.00 2.11 8.56
N PHE A 75 -12.34 3.26 8.42
CA PHE A 75 -11.13 3.59 9.14
C PHE A 75 -11.48 4.59 10.26
N ASP A 76 -10.98 4.35 11.47
CA ASP A 76 -11.09 5.22 12.65
C ASP A 76 -12.54 5.52 13.13
N ASP A 77 -13.06 4.68 14.05
CA ASP A 77 -14.34 4.83 14.77
C ASP A 77 -15.56 5.25 13.91
N GLY A 78 -15.59 4.84 12.63
CA GLY A 78 -16.72 5.04 11.71
C GLY A 78 -16.84 6.44 11.09
N ARG A 79 -15.78 7.26 11.13
CA ARG A 79 -15.82 8.63 10.55
C ARG A 79 -15.24 8.73 9.15
N ASN A 80 -14.33 7.83 8.79
CA ASN A 80 -13.75 7.80 7.45
C ASN A 80 -14.17 6.50 6.76
N THR A 81 -15.12 6.61 5.84
CA THR A 81 -15.42 5.51 4.91
C THR A 81 -14.39 5.55 3.78
N GLY A 82 -13.60 4.50 3.68
CA GLY A 82 -12.64 4.28 2.61
C GLY A 82 -12.99 3.06 1.76
N THR A 83 -12.18 2.83 0.75
CA THR A 83 -12.25 1.62 -0.08
C THR A 83 -10.90 0.94 -0.08
N LEU A 84 -10.88 -0.34 0.27
CA LEU A 84 -9.75 -1.22 0.02
C LEU A 84 -9.95 -1.91 -1.33
N VAL A 85 -8.96 -1.81 -2.20
CA VAL A 85 -8.91 -2.51 -3.48
C VAL A 85 -7.74 -3.49 -3.43
N LYS A 86 -8.05 -4.78 -3.62
CA LYS A 86 -7.05 -5.85 -3.69
C LYS A 86 -6.86 -6.24 -5.16
N TYR A 87 -5.62 -6.29 -5.63
CA TYR A 87 -5.25 -6.72 -6.97
C TYR A 87 -4.48 -8.04 -6.86
N SER A 88 -4.98 -9.11 -7.47
CA SER A 88 -4.29 -10.40 -7.51
C SER A 88 -4.13 -10.92 -8.94
N ASP A 89 -3.15 -11.79 -9.15
CA ASP A 89 -3.05 -12.55 -10.39
C ASP A 89 -4.13 -13.67 -10.47
N LYS A 90 -4.15 -14.43 -11.59
CA LYS A 90 -5.04 -15.59 -11.76
C LYS A 90 -4.80 -16.74 -10.77
N ASN A 91 -3.65 -16.76 -10.10
CA ASN A 91 -3.32 -17.75 -9.07
C ASN A 91 -3.69 -17.26 -7.66
N ASN A 92 -4.39 -16.12 -7.55
CA ASN A 92 -4.74 -15.43 -6.31
C ASN A 92 -3.52 -15.00 -5.48
N SER A 93 -2.38 -14.78 -6.13
CA SER A 93 -1.25 -14.11 -5.49
C SER A 93 -1.47 -12.61 -5.56
N TYR A 94 -1.53 -11.95 -4.40
CA TYR A 94 -1.71 -10.50 -4.34
C TYR A 94 -0.48 -9.79 -4.90
N LEU A 95 -0.75 -8.75 -5.68
CA LEU A 95 0.26 -7.91 -6.35
C LEU A 95 0.29 -6.51 -5.75
N ARG A 96 -0.90 -5.99 -5.42
CA ARG A 96 -1.08 -4.64 -4.90
C ARG A 96 -2.29 -4.57 -3.98
N TYR A 97 -2.16 -3.78 -2.93
CA TYR A 97 -3.30 -3.26 -2.17
C TYR A 97 -3.38 -1.76 -2.37
N GLN A 98 -4.60 -1.23 -2.43
CA GLN A 98 -4.84 0.21 -2.47
C GLN A 98 -5.92 0.58 -1.48
N ILE A 99 -5.63 1.54 -0.61
CA ILE A 99 -6.61 2.17 0.27
C ILE A 99 -6.91 3.56 -0.29
N ASN A 100 -8.19 3.84 -0.53
CA ASN A 100 -8.66 5.17 -0.87
C ASN A 100 -9.50 5.73 0.28
N LEU A 101 -9.10 6.88 0.81
CA LEU A 101 -9.82 7.62 1.84
C LEU A 101 -10.32 8.94 1.24
N TYR A 102 -11.57 9.29 1.49
CA TYR A 102 -12.21 10.48 0.95
C TYR A 102 -12.60 11.42 2.08
N GLY A 103 -12.03 12.62 2.08
CA GLY A 103 -12.48 13.75 2.89
C GLY A 103 -13.36 14.70 2.08
N GLU A 104 -13.70 15.85 2.67
CA GLU A 104 -14.51 16.87 1.98
C GLU A 104 -13.74 17.50 0.82
N THR A 105 -12.49 17.93 1.06
CA THR A 105 -11.65 18.67 0.09
C THR A 105 -10.30 18.01 -0.16
N ASN A 106 -10.13 16.76 0.26
CA ASN A 106 -8.90 16.00 0.05
C ASN A 106 -9.20 14.51 -0.10
N ASN A 107 -8.39 13.82 -0.89
CA ASN A 107 -8.34 12.36 -0.87
C ASN A 107 -6.95 11.89 -0.49
N VAL A 108 -6.90 10.68 0.06
CA VAL A 108 -5.65 9.99 0.35
C VAL A 108 -5.71 8.64 -0.35
N THR A 109 -4.73 8.37 -1.19
CA THR A 109 -4.51 7.05 -1.78
C THR A 109 -3.24 6.47 -1.17
N ILE A 110 -3.34 5.28 -0.60
CA ILE A 110 -2.19 4.53 -0.06
C ILE A 110 -2.07 3.26 -0.89
N ASP A 111 -0.96 3.11 -1.58
CA ASP A 111 -0.64 1.94 -2.38
C ASP A 111 0.44 1.11 -1.71
N TYR A 112 0.21 -0.20 -1.65
CA TYR A 112 1.18 -1.20 -1.22
C TYR A 112 1.52 -2.05 -2.44
N TYR A 113 2.75 -1.91 -2.95
CA TYR A 113 3.27 -2.68 -4.05
C TYR A 113 4.11 -3.83 -3.51
N LEU A 114 3.70 -5.07 -3.83
CA LEU A 114 4.38 -6.27 -3.36
C LEU A 114 5.51 -6.64 -4.31
N CYS A 115 6.66 -5.99 -4.15
CA CYS A 115 7.87 -6.31 -4.92
C CYS A 115 8.47 -7.64 -4.42
N ASN A 116 9.33 -8.27 -5.24
CA ASN A 116 9.91 -9.59 -4.93
C ASN A 116 10.61 -9.65 -3.56
N ASN A 117 11.29 -8.58 -3.18
CA ASN A 117 12.19 -8.55 -2.03
C ASN A 117 11.74 -7.59 -0.92
N PHE A 118 10.76 -6.72 -1.16
CA PHE A 118 10.32 -5.67 -0.23
C PHE A 118 8.90 -5.20 -0.59
N VAL A 119 8.28 -4.47 0.32
CA VAL A 119 7.01 -3.79 0.04
C VAL A 119 7.29 -2.30 -0.13
N LEU A 120 6.92 -1.73 -1.28
CA LEU A 120 6.90 -0.28 -1.46
C LEU A 120 5.53 0.24 -1.05
N ILE A 121 5.52 1.17 -0.11
CA ILE A 121 4.32 1.90 0.28
C ILE A 121 4.41 3.31 -0.29
N SER A 122 3.37 3.76 -0.98
CA SER A 122 3.26 5.12 -1.49
C SER A 122 1.97 5.74 -0.99
N ARG A 123 2.06 6.82 -0.24
CA ARG A 123 0.90 7.64 0.14
C ARG A 123 0.88 8.89 -0.71
N GLN A 124 -0.23 9.12 -1.39
CA GLN A 124 -0.51 10.34 -2.10
C GLN A 124 -1.71 11.04 -1.46
N ILE A 125 -1.55 12.31 -1.11
CA ILE A 125 -2.63 13.17 -0.65
C ILE A 125 -2.86 14.22 -1.74
N ASN A 126 -4.07 14.30 -2.29
CA ASN A 126 -4.43 15.40 -3.18
C ASN A 126 -5.38 16.36 -2.46
N TYR A 127 -5.10 17.64 -2.59
CA TYR A 127 -5.93 18.72 -2.04
C TYR A 127 -6.63 19.44 -3.17
N TYR A 128 -7.95 19.57 -3.07
CA TYR A 128 -8.80 20.09 -4.13
C TYR A 128 -9.24 21.51 -3.83
N SER A 129 -9.50 22.27 -4.90
CA SER A 129 -10.01 23.65 -4.83
C SER A 129 -11.45 23.74 -4.36
N SER A 130 -12.18 22.62 -4.40
CA SER A 130 -13.58 22.51 -3.99
C SER A 130 -13.85 21.12 -3.37
N TRP A 131 -15.09 20.86 -3.00
CA TRP A 131 -15.48 19.59 -2.43
C TRP A 131 -15.39 18.48 -3.48
N ILE A 132 -14.81 17.33 -3.14
CA ILE A 132 -14.56 16.20 -4.06
C ILE A 132 -15.86 15.66 -4.68
N LEU A 133 -16.98 15.82 -3.97
CA LEU A 133 -18.30 15.40 -4.45
C LEU A 133 -18.94 16.40 -5.45
N THR A 134 -18.25 17.49 -5.79
CA THR A 134 -18.72 18.49 -6.76
C THR A 134 -18.18 18.15 -8.15
N GLU A 135 -18.98 17.45 -8.96
CA GLU A 135 -18.58 17.06 -10.31
C GLU A 135 -18.08 18.25 -11.16
N GLY A 136 -16.83 18.17 -11.63
CA GLY A 136 -16.27 19.07 -12.65
C GLY A 136 -15.72 20.39 -12.13
N TRP A 137 -15.53 20.55 -10.81
CA TRP A 137 -14.98 21.76 -10.18
C TRP A 137 -13.79 21.50 -9.25
N ASP A 138 -13.28 20.27 -9.21
CA ASP A 138 -12.23 19.82 -8.31
C ASP A 138 -10.86 19.86 -9.00
N ASP A 139 -10.29 21.07 -9.14
CA ASP A 139 -8.88 21.19 -9.53
C ASP A 139 -8.00 20.74 -8.35
N VAL A 140 -7.05 19.83 -8.61
CA VAL A 140 -5.99 19.51 -7.64
C VAL A 140 -5.09 20.73 -7.50
N LEU A 141 -5.14 21.38 -6.33
CA LEU A 141 -4.32 22.54 -6.01
C LEU A 141 -2.86 22.17 -5.82
N TYR A 142 -2.62 21.09 -5.07
CA TYR A 142 -1.31 20.51 -4.85
C TYR A 142 -1.46 19.06 -4.35
N ASN A 143 -0.36 18.33 -4.41
CA ASN A 143 -0.27 16.99 -3.86
C ASN A 143 0.96 16.82 -2.97
N GLU A 144 0.87 15.86 -2.07
CA GLU A 144 1.97 15.38 -1.24
C GLU A 144 2.14 13.89 -1.56
N ILE A 145 3.39 13.46 -1.77
CA ILE A 145 3.73 12.06 -2.02
C ILE A 145 4.82 11.65 -1.05
N ASP A 146 4.48 10.71 -0.17
CA ASP A 146 5.41 10.06 0.74
C ASP A 146 5.61 8.61 0.32
N LYS A 147 6.83 8.10 0.49
CA LYS A 147 7.15 6.71 0.15
C LYS A 147 7.92 6.04 1.27
N TRP A 148 7.60 4.78 1.53
CA TRP A 148 8.30 3.95 2.49
C TRP A 148 8.59 2.58 1.91
N ILE A 149 9.59 1.92 2.46
CA ILE A 149 9.95 0.55 2.13
C ILE A 149 9.91 -0.28 3.41
N ILE A 150 9.20 -1.41 3.36
CA ILE A 150 9.29 -2.46 4.37
C ILE A 150 10.19 -3.56 3.84
N TRP A 151 11.27 -3.84 4.58
CA TRP A 151 12.24 -4.87 4.23
C TRP A 151 12.78 -5.55 5.49
N ASN A 152 12.69 -6.88 5.55
CA ASN A 152 13.11 -7.69 6.71
C ASN A 152 12.59 -7.11 8.03
N ASP A 153 11.28 -6.84 8.12
CA ASP A 153 10.59 -6.22 9.27
C ASP A 153 11.05 -4.81 9.66
N ASN A 154 11.97 -4.20 8.93
CA ASN A 154 12.41 -2.81 9.12
C ASN A 154 11.65 -1.88 8.18
N VAL A 155 11.45 -0.65 8.63
CA VAL A 155 10.77 0.40 7.87
C VAL A 155 11.78 1.49 7.50
N TYR A 156 11.75 1.89 6.24
CA TYR A 156 12.62 2.93 5.71
C TYR A 156 11.77 4.01 5.07
N ASN A 157 12.03 5.28 5.39
CA ASN A 157 11.56 6.39 4.59
C ASN A 157 12.38 6.44 3.28
N PHE A 158 11.68 6.52 2.15
CA PHE A 158 12.27 6.56 0.82
C PHE A 158 12.19 7.98 0.27
N LEU A 159 13.30 8.71 0.32
CA LEU A 159 13.36 10.13 -0.03
C LEU A 159 13.51 10.41 -1.54
N GLY A 160 13.39 9.35 -2.35
CA GLY A 160 14.52 8.83 -3.14
C GLY A 160 15.06 9.64 -4.30
N ASP A 161 15.48 9.00 -5.40
CA ASP A 161 16.90 8.78 -5.72
C ASP A 161 17.61 7.56 -5.10
N GLY A 162 16.89 6.64 -4.48
CA GLY A 162 17.50 5.46 -3.84
C GLY A 162 17.89 5.67 -2.36
N GLN A 163 17.82 6.89 -1.82
CA GLN A 163 18.13 7.13 -0.41
C GLN A 163 17.10 6.55 0.54
N LEU A 164 17.61 5.88 1.59
CA LEU A 164 16.83 5.28 2.66
C LEU A 164 17.26 5.79 4.02
N ILE A 165 16.28 6.16 4.82
CA ILE A 165 16.46 6.45 6.24
C ILE A 165 15.61 5.47 7.02
N GLN A 166 16.25 4.60 7.79
CA GLN A 166 15.51 3.72 8.69
C GLN A 166 14.74 4.55 9.72
N ILE A 167 13.49 4.19 9.92
CA ILE A 167 12.61 4.80 10.90
C ILE A 167 12.04 3.72 11.83
N GLU A 168 11.57 4.13 13.00
CA GLU A 168 10.80 3.25 13.87
C GLU A 168 9.43 2.96 13.25
N LYS A 169 8.87 1.76 13.50
CA LYS A 169 7.56 1.37 12.97
C LYS A 169 6.46 2.36 13.33
N GLU A 170 6.52 2.93 14.52
CA GLU A 170 5.55 3.92 15.02
C GLU A 170 5.63 5.29 14.36
N GLN A 171 6.67 5.52 13.56
CA GLN A 171 6.79 6.73 12.74
C GLN A 171 6.17 6.53 11.35
N LEU A 172 5.77 5.30 10.99
CA LEU A 172 5.00 5.05 9.80
C LEU A 172 3.58 5.60 9.99
N ASP A 173 3.20 6.54 9.13
CA ASP A 173 1.92 7.26 9.21
C ASP A 173 0.87 6.66 8.28
N VAL A 174 0.94 5.35 8.09
CA VAL A 174 0.02 4.51 7.32
C VAL A 174 -0.05 3.12 7.97
N PRO A 175 -1.15 2.36 7.79
CA PRO A 175 -1.25 0.99 8.30
C PRO A 175 -0.11 0.10 7.79
N MET A 176 0.30 -0.87 8.61
CA MET A 176 1.25 -1.90 8.15
C MET A 176 0.56 -2.88 7.19
N LEU A 177 1.34 -3.59 6.38
CA LEU A 177 0.75 -4.50 5.39
C LEU A 177 -0.09 -5.61 6.04
N ASP A 178 0.37 -6.19 7.15
CA ASP A 178 -0.39 -7.21 7.90
C ASP A 178 -1.75 -6.68 8.38
N GLU A 179 -1.79 -5.45 8.88
CA GLU A 179 -3.05 -4.78 9.23
C GLU A 179 -3.97 -4.61 8.01
N VAL A 180 -3.44 -4.37 6.81
CA VAL A 180 -4.22 -4.25 5.57
C VAL A 180 -4.70 -5.60 5.06
N GLU A 181 -3.90 -6.65 5.18
CA GLU A 181 -4.25 -8.01 4.76
C GLU A 181 -5.40 -8.57 5.61
N ASP A 182 -5.40 -8.27 6.91
CA ASP A 182 -6.46 -8.66 7.84
C ASP A 182 -7.80 -7.94 7.56
N ILE A 183 -7.80 -6.83 6.80
CA ILE A 183 -9.02 -6.14 6.39
C ILE A 183 -9.73 -6.98 5.31
N GLY A 184 -10.82 -7.61 5.72
CA GLY A 184 -11.71 -8.39 4.85
C GLY A 184 -11.60 -9.91 4.99
N GLY A 185 -10.69 -10.41 5.84
CA GLY A 185 -10.58 -11.84 6.19
C GLY A 185 -9.56 -12.63 5.38
#